data_AF-A0A7I8IJC8-F1
#
_entry.id   AF-A0A7I8IJC8-F1
#
_cell.length_a   1.000
_cell.length_b   1.000
_cell.length_c   1.000
_cell.angle_alpha   90.00
_cell.angle_beta   90.00
_cell.angle_gamma   90.00
#
_symmetry.space_group_name_H-M   'P 1'
#
loop_
_entity.id
_entity.type
_entity.pdbx_description
1 polymer ?
#
loop_
_entity_poly.entity_id
_entity_poly.type
_entity_poly.pdbx_seq_one_letter_code
_entity_poly.pdbx_strand_id
1 'polypeptide(L)'
;MDGFHCSLIEFMLHKTERLHSLVGRYNSPDEHPFFGKICPSPSCHLFNLGHVLHGPSPRFAKKGSDGNCGSSAVCDTICLQALSKRIHYGKFVAEAKFQATPDTYVAAIRTQDRDQIMRLLTYEIVESKVKERIHEEGDCKSPVYKIKAGLVADLYGDWIMPLTKEVQVEYLLRRLD
;
A
#
# COMPACT_ATOMS: atom_id res chain seq x y z
N MET A 1 -3.73 15.43 -25.46
CA MET A 1 -3.23 16.19 -24.30
C MET A 1 -1.83 16.61 -24.63
N ASP A 2 -1.62 17.90 -24.85
CA ASP A 2 -0.39 18.40 -25.49
C ASP A 2 0.84 18.20 -24.58
N GLY A 3 1.82 17.45 -25.09
CA GLY A 3 3.17 17.35 -24.52
C GLY A 3 3.41 16.30 -23.42
N PHE A 4 2.40 15.50 -23.01
CA PHE A 4 2.58 14.44 -22.01
C PHE A 4 2.40 13.04 -22.65
N HIS A 5 3.50 12.29 -22.80
CA HIS A 5 3.49 10.90 -23.28
C HIS A 5 3.23 9.90 -22.15
N CYS A 6 2.11 10.02 -21.42
CA CYS A 6 1.74 9.08 -20.35
C CYS A 6 0.25 8.73 -20.38
N SER A 7 -0.11 7.65 -19.69
CA SER A 7 -1.51 7.25 -19.51
C SER A 7 -2.31 8.28 -18.70
N LEU A 8 -3.64 8.26 -18.83
CA LEU A 8 -4.52 9.19 -18.10
C LEU A 8 -4.36 9.05 -16.58
N ILE A 9 -4.18 7.83 -16.07
CA ILE A 9 -3.94 7.57 -14.65
C ILE A 9 -2.61 8.17 -14.17
N GLU A 10 -1.53 7.99 -14.93
CA GLU A 10 -0.23 8.58 -14.58
C GLU A 10 -0.30 10.11 -14.57
N PHE A 11 -0.99 10.69 -15.55
CA PHE A 11 -1.23 12.14 -15.59
C PHE A 11 -2.00 12.61 -14.35
N MET A 12 -3.13 11.96 -14.04
CA MET A 12 -3.97 12.33 -12.90
C MET A 12 -3.24 12.18 -11.57
N LEU A 13 -2.54 11.05 -11.36
CA LEU A 13 -1.75 10.81 -10.17
C LEU A 13 -0.66 11.87 -10.04
N HIS A 14 0.16 12.08 -11.08
CA HIS A 14 1.26 13.06 -11.06
C HIS A 14 0.78 14.48 -10.74
N LYS A 15 -0.31 14.94 -11.34
CA LYS A 15 -0.87 16.27 -11.07
C LYS A 15 -1.40 16.38 -9.64
N THR A 16 -2.05 15.33 -9.15
CA THR A 16 -2.55 15.25 -7.78
C THR A 16 -1.42 15.29 -6.76
N GLU A 17 -0.35 14.52 -6.98
CA GLU A 17 0.82 14.52 -6.11
C GLU A 17 1.51 15.89 -6.09
N ARG A 18 1.62 16.56 -7.24
CA ARG A 18 2.16 17.92 -7.28
C ARG A 18 1.32 18.91 -6.48
N LEU A 19 -0.01 18.79 -6.50
CA LEU A 19 -0.87 19.65 -5.68
C LEU A 19 -0.68 19.32 -4.18
N HIS A 20 -0.62 18.05 -3.83
CA HIS A 20 -0.43 17.60 -2.45
C HIS A 20 0.96 17.95 -1.88
N SER A 21 2.00 18.02 -2.71
CA SER A 21 3.34 18.41 -2.25
C SER A 21 3.40 19.89 -1.87
N LEU A 22 2.66 20.75 -2.55
CA LEU A 22 2.60 22.18 -2.24
C LEU A 22 1.99 22.47 -0.86
N VAL A 23 1.10 21.60 -0.39
CA VAL A 23 0.50 21.69 0.96
C VAL A 23 1.26 20.83 1.99
N GLY A 24 2.44 20.30 1.63
CA GLY A 24 3.32 19.60 2.55
C GLY A 24 2.89 18.17 2.91
N ARG A 25 1.98 17.54 2.14
CA ARG A 25 1.50 16.17 2.42
C ARG A 25 2.65 15.17 2.62
N TYR A 26 3.64 15.21 1.74
CA TYR A 26 4.78 14.27 1.75
C TYR A 26 5.90 14.65 2.73
N ASN A 27 5.69 15.69 3.56
CA ASN A 27 6.52 15.89 4.75
C ASN A 27 6.11 14.94 5.87
N SER A 28 4.90 14.36 5.80
CA SER A 28 4.43 13.36 6.75
C SER A 28 5.16 12.02 6.55
N PRO A 29 5.62 11.36 7.62
CA PRO A 29 6.43 10.13 7.51
C PRO A 29 5.66 8.91 6.97
N ASP A 30 4.33 8.97 7.00
CA ASP A 30 3.39 7.94 6.52
C ASP A 30 2.90 8.17 5.08
N GLU A 31 3.30 9.29 4.44
CA GLU A 31 2.90 9.63 3.08
C GLU A 31 4.07 9.47 2.11
N HIS A 32 3.93 8.60 1.11
CA HIS A 32 4.98 8.28 0.14
C HIS A 32 4.51 8.64 -1.28
N PRO A 33 5.18 9.58 -1.98
CA PRO A 33 4.83 9.93 -3.34
C PRO A 33 5.23 8.81 -4.31
N PHE A 34 4.40 8.55 -5.32
CA PHE A 34 4.72 7.62 -6.40
C PHE A 34 5.77 8.21 -7.36
N PHE A 35 5.77 9.53 -7.56
CA PHE A 35 6.72 10.22 -8.41
C PHE A 35 7.75 10.99 -7.56
N GLY A 36 8.86 10.31 -7.23
CA GLY A 36 9.92 10.85 -6.36
C GLY A 36 10.55 12.19 -6.79
N LYS A 37 10.46 12.56 -8.08
CA LYS A 37 10.97 13.86 -8.58
C LYS A 37 10.13 15.08 -8.14
N ILE A 38 8.98 14.88 -7.50
CA ILE A 38 8.08 15.95 -7.08
C ILE A 38 8.43 16.48 -5.67
N CYS A 39 9.22 15.73 -4.89
CA CYS A 39 9.66 16.13 -3.55
C CYS A 39 11.15 16.51 -3.56
N PRO A 40 11.54 17.68 -3.02
CA PRO A 40 12.94 18.10 -2.95
C PRO A 40 13.76 17.38 -1.86
N SER A 41 13.17 16.49 -1.05
CA SER A 41 13.86 15.82 0.06
C SER A 41 14.35 14.39 -0.28
N PRO A 42 15.57 13.97 0.14
CA PRO A 42 16.22 12.73 -0.32
C PRO A 42 15.62 11.42 0.22
N SER A 43 14.66 11.46 1.13
CA SER A 43 14.14 10.30 1.86
C SER A 43 13.11 9.47 1.06
N CYS A 44 12.70 9.93 -0.13
CA CYS A 44 11.60 9.37 -0.91
C CYS A 44 11.99 8.24 -1.88
N HIS A 45 12.98 7.40 -1.55
CA HIS A 45 13.42 6.30 -2.43
C HIS A 45 12.89 4.91 -2.04
N LEU A 46 12.15 4.78 -0.93
CA LEU A 46 11.68 3.46 -0.50
C LEU A 46 10.43 3.05 -1.27
N PHE A 47 10.61 2.05 -2.13
CA PHE A 47 9.60 1.25 -2.81
C PHE A 47 8.88 1.91 -4.00
N ASN A 48 9.36 1.57 -5.19
CA ASN A 48 8.69 1.86 -6.45
C ASN A 48 7.48 0.90 -6.58
N LEU A 49 6.28 1.37 -6.22
CA LEU A 49 5.01 0.64 -6.37
C LEU A 49 4.60 0.46 -7.85
N GLY A 50 5.53 0.50 -8.81
CA GLY A 50 5.27 0.31 -10.23
C GLY A 50 4.52 -0.99 -10.56
N HIS A 51 4.70 -2.04 -9.74
CA HIS A 51 3.92 -3.28 -9.86
C HIS A 51 2.46 -3.16 -9.39
N VAL A 52 2.11 -2.19 -8.53
CA VAL A 52 0.73 -1.97 -8.08
C VAL A 52 -0.12 -1.28 -9.16
N LEU A 53 0.51 -0.51 -10.05
CA LEU A 53 -0.17 0.07 -11.22
C LEU A 53 -0.65 -1.02 -12.22
N HIS A 54 0.03 -2.17 -12.26
CA HIS A 54 -0.39 -3.37 -13.00
C HIS A 54 -1.15 -4.38 -12.11
N GLY A 55 -1.43 -4.02 -10.86
CA GLY A 55 -2.15 -4.81 -9.88
C GLY A 55 -3.67 -4.80 -10.08
N PRO A 56 -4.46 -5.18 -9.06
CA PRO A 56 -5.71 -5.95 -9.13
C PRO A 56 -6.95 -5.35 -9.82
N SER A 57 -6.80 -4.24 -10.52
CA SER A 57 -7.84 -3.61 -11.34
C SER A 57 -8.64 -4.60 -12.23
N PRO A 58 -8.03 -5.65 -12.84
CA PRO A 58 -8.79 -6.59 -13.68
C PRO A 58 -9.84 -7.43 -12.94
N ARG A 59 -9.77 -7.55 -11.61
CA ARG A 59 -10.68 -8.44 -10.84
C ARG A 59 -11.98 -7.77 -10.40
N PHE A 60 -11.99 -6.44 -10.27
CA PHE A 60 -13.20 -5.69 -9.86
C PHE A 60 -13.99 -5.09 -11.02
N ALA A 61 -13.29 -4.72 -12.10
CA ALA A 61 -13.92 -4.13 -13.27
C ALA A 61 -14.40 -5.22 -14.24
N LYS A 62 -15.64 -5.08 -14.74
CA LYS A 62 -16.10 -5.89 -15.87
C LYS A 62 -15.27 -5.52 -17.10
N LYS A 63 -14.87 -6.51 -17.89
CA LYS A 63 -14.18 -6.27 -19.17
C LYS A 63 -15.10 -5.47 -20.11
N GLY A 64 -14.62 -4.32 -20.58
CA GLY A 64 -15.37 -3.39 -21.44
C GLY A 64 -15.00 -1.94 -21.13
N SER A 65 -15.57 -1.01 -21.89
CA SER A 65 -15.48 0.43 -21.59
C SER A 65 -16.89 0.97 -21.42
N ASP A 66 -17.12 1.69 -20.33
CA ASP A 66 -18.36 2.42 -20.06
C ASP A 66 -18.25 3.91 -20.38
N GLY A 67 -17.12 4.34 -20.97
CA GLY A 67 -16.81 5.74 -21.29
C GLY A 67 -16.32 6.60 -20.11
N ASN A 68 -16.32 6.09 -18.87
CA ASN A 68 -16.04 6.89 -17.67
C ASN A 68 -14.56 6.94 -17.26
N CYS A 69 -13.65 6.99 -18.24
CA CYS A 69 -12.20 6.93 -17.99
C CYS A 69 -11.68 8.01 -17.01
N GLY A 70 -12.26 9.22 -17.02
CA GLY A 70 -11.90 10.29 -16.09
C GLY A 70 -12.26 9.97 -14.64
N SER A 71 -13.49 9.51 -14.40
CA SER A 71 -13.95 9.08 -13.07
C SER A 71 -13.15 7.88 -12.57
N SER A 72 -12.87 6.91 -13.45
CA SER A 72 -12.01 5.77 -13.13
C SER A 72 -10.61 6.23 -12.70
N ALA A 73 -9.96 7.12 -13.45
CA ALA A 73 -8.62 7.61 -13.11
C ALA A 73 -8.57 8.37 -11.76
N VAL A 74 -9.62 9.11 -11.41
CA VAL A 74 -9.74 9.75 -10.09
C VAL A 74 -9.88 8.71 -8.98
N CYS A 75 -10.77 7.73 -9.14
CA CYS A 75 -10.96 6.63 -8.19
C CYS A 75 -9.65 5.83 -8.01
N ASP A 76 -8.96 5.51 -9.11
CA ASP A 76 -7.70 4.79 -9.07
C ASP A 76 -6.62 5.59 -8.31
N THR A 77 -6.55 6.91 -8.52
CA THR A 77 -5.62 7.79 -7.80
C THR A 77 -5.87 7.74 -6.28
N ILE A 78 -7.14 7.79 -5.86
CA ILE A 78 -7.53 7.69 -4.44
C ILE A 78 -7.16 6.31 -3.88
N CYS A 79 -7.48 5.24 -4.61
CA CYS A 79 -7.15 3.87 -4.22
C CYS A 79 -5.64 3.70 -4.06
N LEU A 80 -4.83 4.16 -5.02
CA LEU A 80 -3.37 4.07 -4.97
C LEU A 80 -2.78 4.80 -3.77
N GLN A 81 -3.25 6.01 -3.47
CA GLN A 81 -2.79 6.76 -2.30
C GLN A 81 -3.16 6.06 -0.99
N ALA A 82 -4.40 5.56 -0.87
CA ALA A 82 -4.85 4.83 0.31
C ALA A 82 -4.06 3.53 0.51
N LEU A 83 -3.82 2.78 -0.56
CA LEU A 83 -3.02 1.56 -0.55
C LEU A 83 -1.57 1.84 -0.17
N SER A 84 -0.95 2.86 -0.78
CA SER A 84 0.42 3.27 -0.45
C SER A 84 0.55 3.57 1.04
N LYS A 85 -0.32 4.42 1.58
CA LYS A 85 -0.34 4.76 3.00
C LYS A 85 -0.49 3.51 3.86
N ARG A 86 -1.44 2.62 3.54
CA ARG A 86 -1.71 1.40 4.32
C ARG A 86 -0.53 0.42 4.33
N ILE A 87 0.12 0.24 3.20
CA ILE A 87 1.27 -0.64 3.03
C ILE A 87 2.48 -0.06 3.77
N HIS A 88 2.76 1.23 3.59
CA HIS A 88 3.88 1.90 4.23
C HIS A 88 3.72 2.11 5.73
N TYR A 89 2.48 2.12 6.23
CA TYR A 89 2.21 2.08 7.66
C TYR A 89 2.83 0.86 8.36
N GLY A 90 3.20 -0.17 7.58
CA GLY A 90 4.02 -1.29 8.04
C GLY A 90 5.30 -0.85 8.77
N LYS A 91 5.89 0.30 8.45
CA LYS A 91 7.06 0.85 9.19
C LYS A 91 6.76 1.07 10.67
N PHE A 92 5.62 1.69 10.97
CA PHE A 92 5.20 1.95 12.36
C PHE A 92 4.79 0.66 13.07
N VAL A 93 4.17 -0.28 12.34
CA VAL A 93 3.85 -1.62 12.88
C VAL A 93 5.12 -2.38 13.23
N ALA A 94 6.14 -2.34 12.36
CA ALA A 94 7.43 -2.95 12.62
C ALA A 94 8.12 -2.31 13.83
N GLU A 95 8.14 -0.99 13.94
CA GLU A 95 8.71 -0.31 15.11
C GLU A 95 8.00 -0.71 16.40
N ALA A 96 6.66 -0.73 16.42
CA ALA A 96 5.90 -1.14 17.60
C ALA A 96 6.23 -2.59 18.00
N LYS A 97 6.36 -3.51 17.03
CA LYS A 97 6.75 -4.91 17.29
C LYS A 97 8.20 -5.02 17.78
N PHE A 98 9.12 -4.23 17.20
CA PHE A 98 10.51 -4.20 17.63
C PHE A 98 10.63 -3.72 19.08
N GLN A 99 9.95 -2.64 19.44
CA GLN A 99 9.94 -2.11 20.81
C GLN A 99 9.35 -3.10 21.82
N ALA A 100 8.35 -3.90 21.42
CA ALA A 100 7.75 -4.90 22.28
C ALA A 100 8.67 -6.11 22.57
N THR A 101 9.54 -6.49 21.62
CA THR A 101 10.43 -7.65 21.80
C THR A 101 11.78 -7.47 21.09
N PRO A 102 12.63 -6.50 21.52
CA PRO A 102 13.84 -6.12 20.78
C PRO A 102 14.81 -7.28 20.59
N ASP A 103 15.05 -8.07 21.64
CA ASP A 103 16.06 -9.13 21.65
C ASP A 103 15.84 -10.19 20.57
N THR A 104 14.58 -10.52 20.29
CA THR A 104 14.21 -11.50 19.26
C THR A 104 14.54 -11.00 17.86
N TYR A 105 14.32 -9.71 17.60
CA TYR A 105 14.59 -9.10 16.29
C TYR A 105 16.06 -8.74 16.11
N VAL A 106 16.76 -8.27 17.15
CA VAL A 106 18.18 -7.85 17.04
C VAL A 106 19.07 -8.96 16.51
N ALA A 107 18.87 -10.20 16.97
CA ALA A 107 19.62 -11.35 16.47
C ALA A 107 19.41 -11.56 14.96
N ALA A 108 18.14 -11.54 14.51
CA ALA A 108 17.77 -11.73 13.11
C ALA A 108 18.20 -10.55 12.20
N ILE A 109 18.20 -9.31 12.72
CA ILE A 109 18.62 -8.12 11.98
C ILE A 109 20.14 -8.14 11.77
N ARG A 110 20.92 -8.51 12.79
CA ARG A 110 22.38 -8.60 12.68
C ARG A 110 22.85 -9.67 11.70
N THR A 111 22.12 -10.79 11.60
CA THR A 111 22.38 -11.84 10.62
C THR A 111 21.82 -11.52 9.23
N GLN A 112 21.09 -10.40 9.07
CA GLN A 112 20.39 -10.00 7.85
C GLN A 112 19.47 -11.12 7.30
N ASP A 113 18.88 -11.91 8.21
CA ASP A 113 18.01 -13.04 7.84
C ASP A 113 16.58 -12.57 7.58
N ARG A 114 16.32 -12.20 6.30
CA ARG A 114 15.01 -11.77 5.80
C ARG A 114 13.89 -12.78 6.13
N ASP A 115 14.18 -14.07 5.97
CA ASP A 115 13.19 -15.13 6.13
C ASP A 115 12.84 -15.36 7.60
N GLN A 116 13.82 -15.25 8.49
CA GLN A 116 13.59 -15.31 9.93
C GLN A 116 12.73 -14.14 10.40
N ILE A 117 13.01 -12.92 9.94
CA ILE A 117 12.18 -11.75 10.26
C ILE A 117 10.76 -11.94 9.72
N MET A 118 10.60 -12.45 8.49
CA MET A 118 9.28 -12.74 7.92
C MET A 118 8.48 -13.76 8.74
N ARG A 119 9.15 -14.82 9.23
CA ARG A 119 8.52 -15.82 10.12
C ARG A 119 8.08 -15.20 11.44
N LEU A 120 8.92 -14.38 12.07
CA LEU A 120 8.60 -13.70 13.33
C LEU A 120 7.44 -12.71 13.20
N LEU A 121 7.29 -12.08 12.04
CA LEU A 121 6.23 -11.11 11.78
C LEU A 121 4.87 -11.73 11.46
N THR A 122 4.84 -13.01 11.07
CA THR A 122 3.64 -13.71 10.60
C THR A 122 2.85 -14.24 11.79
N TYR A 123 1.66 -13.67 12.00
CA TYR A 123 0.70 -14.12 13.02
C TYR A 123 -0.60 -14.54 12.34
N GLU A 124 -0.74 -15.82 12.00
CA GLU A 124 -1.87 -16.35 11.22
C GLU A 124 -3.25 -16.04 11.84
N ILE A 125 -3.32 -15.97 13.17
CA ILE A 125 -4.54 -15.60 13.91
C ILE A 125 -4.95 -14.16 13.59
N VAL A 126 -3.98 -13.23 13.50
CA VAL A 126 -4.24 -11.83 13.18
C VAL A 126 -4.65 -11.69 11.71
N GLU A 127 -4.01 -12.45 10.81
CA GLU A 127 -4.34 -12.43 9.37
C GLU A 127 -5.78 -12.93 9.13
N SER A 128 -6.17 -14.01 9.80
CA SER A 128 -7.53 -14.57 9.74
C SER A 128 -8.58 -13.59 10.27
N LYS A 129 -8.32 -12.94 11.42
CA LYS A 129 -9.22 -11.93 11.99
C LYS A 129 -9.37 -10.69 11.12
N VAL A 130 -8.32 -10.29 10.40
CA VAL A 130 -8.41 -9.18 9.45
C VAL A 130 -9.33 -9.54 8.27
N LYS A 131 -9.22 -10.77 7.74
CA LYS A 131 -10.11 -11.25 6.68
C LYS A 131 -11.58 -11.30 7.14
N GLU A 132 -11.82 -11.80 8.35
CA GLU A 132 -13.16 -11.85 8.96
C GLU A 132 -13.76 -10.46 9.14
N ARG A 133 -13.00 -9.50 9.69
CA ARG A 133 -13.48 -8.11 9.85
C ARG A 133 -13.82 -7.44 8.52
N ILE A 134 -13.01 -7.63 7.48
CA ILE A 134 -13.30 -7.08 6.14
C ILE A 134 -14.59 -7.67 5.58
N HIS A 135 -14.88 -8.93 5.88
CA HIS A 135 -16.13 -9.58 5.50
C HIS A 135 -17.33 -8.93 6.19
N GLU A 136 -17.24 -8.75 7.52
CA GLU A 136 -18.31 -8.14 8.32
C GLU A 136 -18.57 -6.67 7.93
N GLU A 137 -17.52 -5.86 7.75
CA GLU A 137 -17.65 -4.47 7.33
C GLU A 137 -18.26 -4.32 5.93
N GLY A 138 -18.03 -5.30 5.05
CA GLY A 138 -18.59 -5.35 3.71
C GLY A 138 -20.08 -5.74 3.65
N ASP A 139 -20.58 -6.44 4.67
CA ASP A 139 -21.96 -6.95 4.71
C ASP A 139 -22.92 -6.03 5.48
N CYS A 140 -22.39 -5.17 6.36
CA CYS A 140 -23.19 -4.44 7.35
C CYS A 140 -23.97 -3.20 6.83
N LYS A 141 -24.13 -2.94 5.52
CA LYS A 141 -24.99 -1.85 5.00
C LYS A 141 -25.69 -2.22 3.68
N SER A 142 -26.99 -2.51 3.73
CA SER A 142 -27.91 -2.71 2.58
C SER A 142 -27.86 -1.60 1.51
N PRO A 143 -28.36 -1.81 0.26
CA PRO A 143 -28.16 -2.94 -0.65
C PRO A 143 -27.40 -2.53 -1.94
N VAL A 144 -26.91 -3.52 -2.71
CA VAL A 144 -26.41 -3.42 -4.11
C VAL A 144 -25.02 -2.79 -4.33
N TYR A 145 -23.99 -3.20 -3.60
CA TYR A 145 -22.62 -3.08 -4.14
C TYR A 145 -22.40 -4.18 -5.19
N LYS A 146 -21.88 -3.80 -6.38
CA LYS A 146 -21.56 -4.74 -7.47
C LYS A 146 -20.43 -5.71 -7.11
N ILE A 147 -19.65 -5.39 -6.08
CA ILE A 147 -18.45 -6.11 -5.68
C ILE A 147 -18.76 -6.93 -4.42
N LYS A 148 -18.42 -8.22 -4.45
CA LYS A 148 -18.61 -9.12 -3.30
C LYS A 148 -17.57 -8.81 -2.21
N ALA A 149 -18.00 -8.72 -0.95
CA ALA A 149 -17.13 -8.50 0.20
C ALA A 149 -16.01 -9.55 0.31
N GLY A 150 -16.33 -10.82 0.04
CA GLY A 150 -15.33 -11.91 0.02
C GLY A 150 -14.20 -11.67 -0.98
N LEU A 151 -14.49 -11.14 -2.17
CA LEU A 151 -13.46 -10.84 -3.17
C LEU A 151 -12.50 -9.72 -2.70
N VAL A 152 -13.03 -8.75 -1.93
CA VAL A 152 -12.21 -7.68 -1.33
C VAL A 152 -11.33 -8.24 -0.22
N ALA A 153 -11.87 -9.12 0.62
CA ALA A 153 -11.11 -9.79 1.69
C ALA A 153 -9.96 -10.65 1.13
N ASP A 154 -10.24 -11.43 0.07
CA ASP A 154 -9.25 -12.25 -0.62
C ASP A 154 -8.15 -11.38 -1.21
N LEU A 155 -8.51 -10.31 -1.92
CA LEU A 155 -7.54 -9.37 -2.47
C LEU A 155 -6.65 -8.78 -1.38
N TYR A 156 -7.27 -8.32 -0.30
CA TYR A 156 -6.56 -7.69 0.80
C TYR A 156 -5.56 -8.66 1.43
N GLY A 157 -5.98 -9.93 1.62
CA GLY A 157 -5.13 -11.00 2.12
C GLY A 157 -3.99 -11.38 1.18
N ASP A 158 -4.27 -11.45 -0.12
CA ASP A 158 -3.32 -11.98 -1.12
C ASP A 158 -2.32 -10.93 -1.62
N TRP A 159 -2.69 -9.64 -1.61
CA TRP A 159 -1.86 -8.57 -2.19
C TRP A 159 -1.45 -7.52 -1.17
N ILE A 160 -2.37 -7.00 -0.36
CA ILE A 160 -2.07 -5.85 0.52
C ILE A 160 -1.28 -6.31 1.74
N MET A 161 -1.70 -7.42 2.36
CA MET A 161 -1.07 -7.94 3.55
C MET A 161 0.39 -8.38 3.32
N PRO A 162 0.74 -9.11 2.23
CA PRO A 162 2.12 -9.50 1.95
C PRO A 162 3.01 -8.29 1.68
N LEU A 163 2.57 -7.32 0.88
CA LEU A 163 3.33 -6.08 0.64
C LEU A 163 3.59 -5.30 1.94
N THR A 164 2.61 -5.27 2.84
CA THR A 164 2.79 -4.64 4.17
C THR A 164 3.82 -5.38 5.02
N LYS A 165 3.93 -6.72 4.89
CA LYS A 165 4.96 -7.52 5.56
C LYS A 165 6.34 -7.26 4.96
N GLU A 166 6.45 -7.15 3.64
CA GLU A 166 7.72 -6.80 2.98
C GLU A 166 8.25 -5.45 3.48
N VAL A 167 7.39 -4.43 3.62
CA VAL A 167 7.78 -3.14 4.20
C VAL A 167 8.27 -3.28 5.64
N GLN A 168 7.61 -4.10 6.46
CA GLN A 168 8.05 -4.34 7.84
C GLN A 168 9.44 -4.97 7.88
N VAL A 169 9.70 -5.96 7.02
CA VAL A 169 11.01 -6.64 6.94
C VAL A 169 12.10 -5.67 6.50
N GLU A 170 11.89 -4.93 5.41
CA GLU A 170 12.84 -3.93 4.91
C GLU A 170 13.14 -2.83 5.93
N TYR A 171 12.14 -2.42 6.71
CA TYR A 171 12.33 -1.46 7.80
C TYR A 171 13.22 -2.05 8.91
N LEU A 172 12.94 -3.28 9.35
CA LEU A 172 13.71 -3.93 10.42
C LEU A 172 15.16 -4.21 10.01
N LEU A 173 15.41 -4.60 8.76
CA LEU A 173 16.76 -4.88 8.25
C LEU A 173 17.70 -3.68 8.35
N ARG A 174 17.18 -2.46 8.21
CA ARG A 174 17.93 -1.19 8.32
C ARG A 174 17.81 -0.51 9.67
N ARG A 175 17.18 -1.17 10.67
CA ARG A 175 16.84 -0.53 11.94
C ARG A 175 18.04 -0.32 12.86
N LEU A 176 19.08 -1.13 12.70
CA LEU A 176 20.31 -1.11 13.48
C LEU A 176 21.50 -0.48 12.73
N ASP A 177 21.25 0.08 11.54
CA ASP A 177 22.24 0.88 10.79
C ASP A 177 22.59 2.18 11.51
#